data_AF-A0A7W0RMT9-F1
#
_entry.id   AF-A0A7W0RMT9-F1
#
_cell.length_a   1.000
_cell.length_b   1.000
_cell.length_c   1.000
_cell.angle_alpha   90.00
_cell.angle_beta   90.00
_cell.angle_gamma   90.00
#
_symmetry.space_group_name_H-M   'P 1'
#
loop_
_entity.id
_entity.type
_entity.pdbx_description
1 polymer ?
#
loop_
_entity_poly.entity_id
_entity_poly.type
_entity_poly.pdbx_seq_one_letter_code
_entity_poly.pdbx_strand_id
1 'polypeptide(L)'
;MSSPHPLRMIHAPSVEADAPPAASPQAASRRASRKSVGWREAFFRAAGPGVVTGITMGAWLRLLAQNRFRIHPAYWPKAAFTTLASGLSSTFAVAEKAIYGRRIAATVVPPPLFVLGHWRSGTTHLHNLLAIDERFGSPSFSEVTIPSTFLTGSPVLNTAARFLLPATRFEIDNVSLSINAPSEEEFALAQMTFHSPYMGWAFPEHADYYGRYVNFRGVPEHEVAEWKAAFLTFLKKLTLRHHKP
;
A
#
# COMPACT_ATOMS: atom_id res chain seq x y z
N MET A 1 -37.29 37.34 -50.29
CA MET A 1 -38.52 36.86 -49.62
C MET A 1 -38.52 35.35 -49.66
N SER A 2 -38.26 34.71 -48.52
CA SER A 2 -38.68 33.34 -48.19
C SER A 2 -38.32 33.11 -46.74
N SER A 3 -39.33 33.12 -45.88
CA SER A 3 -39.25 32.84 -44.45
C SER A 3 -38.82 31.39 -44.20
N PRO A 4 -37.98 31.10 -43.19
CA PRO A 4 -37.75 29.73 -42.76
C PRO A 4 -38.91 29.22 -41.89
N HIS A 5 -39.41 28.03 -42.22
CA HIS A 5 -40.37 27.27 -41.44
C HIS A 5 -39.87 26.98 -40.01
N PRO A 6 -40.73 27.07 -38.97
CA PRO A 6 -40.35 26.69 -37.62
C PRO A 6 -40.35 25.15 -37.48
N LEU A 7 -39.22 24.61 -37.00
CA LEU A 7 -39.09 23.22 -36.56
C LEU A 7 -40.08 22.95 -35.41
N ARG A 8 -41.03 22.04 -35.65
CA ARG A 8 -41.92 21.47 -34.62
C ARG A 8 -41.09 20.70 -33.59
N MET A 9 -41.05 21.18 -32.35
CA MET A 9 -40.61 20.37 -31.21
C MET A 9 -41.56 19.19 -31.01
N ILE A 10 -41.03 17.98 -31.04
CA ILE A 10 -41.74 16.77 -30.63
C ILE A 10 -41.77 16.78 -29.10
N HIS A 11 -42.96 16.89 -28.51
CA HIS A 11 -43.19 16.72 -27.08
C HIS A 11 -42.84 15.28 -26.68
N ALA A 12 -41.86 15.10 -25.79
CA ALA A 12 -41.70 13.85 -25.07
C ALA A 12 -42.87 13.69 -24.08
N PRO A 13 -43.44 12.48 -23.89
CA PRO A 13 -44.48 12.27 -22.90
C PRO A 13 -43.89 12.46 -21.50
N SER A 14 -44.64 13.19 -20.67
CA SER A 14 -44.35 13.39 -19.25
C SER A 14 -44.33 12.05 -18.51
N VAL A 15 -43.17 11.71 -17.95
CA VAL A 15 -43.01 10.55 -17.05
C VAL A 15 -43.60 10.94 -15.70
N GLU A 16 -44.74 10.35 -15.37
CA GLU A 16 -45.30 10.33 -14.02
C GLU A 16 -44.26 9.74 -13.06
N ALA A 17 -44.01 10.43 -11.94
CA ALA A 17 -43.09 9.98 -10.92
C ALA A 17 -43.71 8.81 -10.15
N ASP A 18 -43.37 7.59 -10.55
CA ASP A 18 -43.65 6.39 -9.76
C ASP A 18 -43.00 6.51 -8.37
N ALA A 19 -43.77 6.15 -7.35
CA ALA A 19 -43.30 6.06 -5.97
C ALA A 19 -42.04 5.19 -5.88
N PRO A 20 -41.08 5.52 -4.98
CA PRO A 20 -39.83 4.77 -4.89
C PRO A 20 -40.12 3.28 -4.66
N PRO A 21 -39.51 2.37 -5.43
CA PRO A 21 -39.78 0.95 -5.29
C PRO A 21 -39.41 0.49 -3.89
N ALA A 22 -40.29 -0.32 -3.28
CA ALA A 22 -40.03 -0.95 -2.00
C ALA A 22 -38.67 -1.64 -2.01
N ALA A 23 -37.85 -1.39 -0.98
CA ALA A 23 -36.50 -1.90 -0.90
C ALA A 23 -36.46 -3.41 -1.18
N SER A 24 -35.74 -3.79 -2.23
CA SER A 24 -35.60 -5.20 -2.63
C SER A 24 -35.12 -6.06 -1.45
N PRO A 25 -35.59 -7.32 -1.33
CA PRO A 25 -35.15 -8.23 -0.26
C PRO A 25 -33.62 -8.44 -0.22
N GLN A 26 -32.93 -8.21 -1.35
CA GLN A 26 -31.46 -8.21 -1.43
C GLN A 26 -30.81 -6.98 -0.78
N ALA A 27 -31.45 -5.81 -0.80
CA ALA A 27 -30.99 -4.62 -0.07
C ALA A 27 -31.16 -4.80 1.45
N ALA A 28 -32.24 -5.47 1.87
CA ALA A 28 -32.47 -5.85 3.27
C ALA A 28 -31.47 -6.92 3.75
N SER A 29 -31.16 -7.93 2.92
CA SER A 29 -30.18 -8.98 3.28
C SER A 29 -28.73 -8.47 3.33
N ARG A 30 -28.37 -7.51 2.47
CA ARG A 30 -27.07 -6.79 2.56
C ARG A 30 -26.92 -6.00 3.86
N ARG A 31 -28.02 -5.47 4.42
CA ARG A 31 -28.03 -4.77 5.71
C ARG A 31 -27.91 -5.73 6.89
N ALA A 32 -28.39 -6.97 6.73
CA ALA A 32 -28.38 -8.03 7.74
C ALA A 32 -27.07 -8.83 7.83
N SER A 33 -26.17 -8.78 6.83
CA SER A 33 -24.89 -9.52 6.84
C SER A 33 -23.67 -8.69 7.24
N ARG A 34 -23.83 -7.60 8.01
CA ARG A 34 -22.68 -6.94 8.67
C ARG A 34 -22.15 -7.89 9.74
N LYS A 35 -21.26 -8.82 9.35
CA LYS A 35 -20.40 -9.53 10.29
C LYS A 35 -19.85 -8.47 11.25
N SER A 36 -19.98 -8.71 12.55
CA SER A 36 -19.36 -7.85 13.56
C SER A 36 -17.89 -7.68 13.18
N VAL A 37 -17.44 -6.44 13.10
CA VAL A 37 -16.04 -6.12 12.83
C VAL A 37 -15.25 -6.73 13.98
N GLY A 38 -14.39 -7.70 13.71
CA GLY A 38 -13.56 -8.30 14.74
C GLY A 38 -12.66 -7.25 15.38
N TRP A 39 -12.16 -7.52 16.59
CA TRP A 39 -11.39 -6.54 17.35
C TRP A 39 -10.10 -6.13 16.63
N ARG A 40 -9.52 -7.01 15.80
CA ARG A 40 -8.35 -6.73 14.95
C ARG A 40 -8.69 -5.74 13.86
N GLU A 41 -9.81 -5.93 13.17
CA GLU A 41 -10.28 -5.03 12.13
C GLU A 41 -10.66 -3.65 12.71
N ALA A 42 -11.27 -3.62 13.91
CA ALA A 42 -11.57 -2.39 14.62
C ALA A 42 -10.28 -1.65 15.02
N PHE A 43 -9.29 -2.37 15.55
CA PHE A 43 -7.97 -1.82 15.86
C PHE A 43 -7.27 -1.28 14.61
N PHE A 44 -7.26 -2.03 13.50
CA PHE A 44 -6.61 -1.58 12.26
C PHE A 44 -7.23 -0.31 11.70
N ARG A 45 -8.56 -0.19 11.73
CA ARG A 45 -9.24 1.04 11.32
C ARG A 45 -8.89 2.23 12.20
N ALA A 46 -8.88 2.03 13.52
CA ALA A 46 -8.66 3.10 14.49
C ALA A 46 -7.19 3.53 14.63
N ALA A 47 -6.27 2.57 14.65
CA ALA A 47 -4.86 2.78 15.05
C ALA A 47 -3.84 2.09 14.13
N GLY A 48 -4.28 1.31 13.14
CA GLY A 48 -3.40 0.58 12.22
C GLY A 48 -2.54 1.54 11.36
N PRO A 49 -1.21 1.37 11.31
CA PRO A 49 -0.31 2.31 10.64
C PRO A 49 -0.40 2.31 9.11
N GLY A 50 -1.16 1.39 8.50
CA GLY A 50 -1.43 1.39 7.06
C GLY A 50 -0.13 1.32 6.24
N VAL A 51 0.02 2.19 5.24
CA VAL A 51 1.21 2.25 4.38
C VAL A 51 2.51 2.55 5.14
N VAL A 52 2.46 3.16 6.34
CA VAL A 52 3.66 3.50 7.13
C VAL A 52 3.99 2.48 8.22
N THR A 53 3.43 1.27 8.15
CA THR A 53 3.69 0.18 9.11
C THR A 53 5.18 -0.13 9.24
N GLY A 54 5.81 -0.04 10.41
CA GLY A 54 7.25 -0.39 10.53
C GLY A 54 8.23 0.62 9.93
N ILE A 55 7.76 1.84 9.64
CA ILE A 55 8.60 2.99 9.33
C ILE A 55 9.61 3.27 10.47
N THR A 56 10.82 3.71 10.14
CA THR A 56 11.80 4.14 11.16
C THR A 56 11.44 5.54 11.67
N MET A 57 11.87 5.90 12.88
CA MET A 57 11.58 7.19 13.52
C MET A 57 12.09 8.36 12.67
N GLY A 58 13.30 8.26 12.11
CA GLY A 58 13.85 9.29 11.24
C GLY A 58 13.02 9.49 9.97
N ALA A 59 12.60 8.39 9.34
CA ALA A 59 11.72 8.43 8.18
C ALA A 59 10.33 9.00 8.55
N TRP A 60 9.78 8.61 9.69
CA TRP A 60 8.50 9.11 10.20
C TRP A 60 8.52 10.63 10.43
N LEU A 61 9.54 11.14 11.11
CA LEU A 61 9.70 12.58 11.32
C LEU A 61 9.88 13.34 10.01
N ARG A 62 10.64 12.79 9.05
CA ARG A 62 10.78 13.37 7.70
C ARG A 62 9.43 13.43 6.98
N LEU A 63 8.63 12.38 7.06
CA LEU A 63 7.31 12.32 6.47
C LEU A 63 6.36 13.35 7.11
N LEU A 64 6.37 13.45 8.43
CA LEU A 64 5.60 14.46 9.14
C LEU A 64 6.02 15.87 8.73
N ALA A 65 7.33 16.15 8.66
CA ALA A 65 7.85 17.44 8.23
C ALA A 65 7.44 17.78 6.78
N GLN A 66 7.53 16.82 5.86
CA GLN A 66 7.09 16.97 4.46
C GLN A 66 5.59 17.33 4.37
N ASN A 67 4.78 16.84 5.30
CA ASN A 67 3.35 17.14 5.40
C ASN A 67 3.03 18.23 6.44
N ARG A 68 4.04 18.98 6.91
CA ARG A 68 3.91 20.09 7.88
C ARG A 68 3.21 19.71 9.18
N PHE A 69 3.38 18.47 9.63
CA PHE A 69 2.75 17.89 10.82
C PHE A 69 1.21 17.98 10.83
N ARG A 70 0.59 18.10 9.65
CA ARG A 70 -0.87 18.18 9.51
C ARG A 70 -1.48 16.78 9.62
N ILE A 71 -1.91 16.44 10.83
CA ILE A 71 -2.66 15.21 11.11
C ILE A 71 -4.02 15.59 11.66
N HIS A 72 -5.08 15.19 10.95
CA HIS A 72 -6.45 15.42 11.40
C HIS A 72 -6.69 14.73 12.76
N PRO A 73 -7.34 15.38 13.74
CA PRO A 73 -7.45 14.88 15.13
C PRO A 73 -7.98 13.45 15.27
N ALA A 74 -8.89 13.04 14.37
CA ALA A 74 -9.41 11.68 14.34
C ALA A 74 -8.33 10.59 14.14
N TYR A 75 -7.16 10.95 13.59
CA TYR A 75 -6.04 10.03 13.36
C TYR A 75 -4.88 10.20 14.35
N TRP A 76 -5.02 11.02 15.39
CA TRP A 76 -4.00 11.12 16.45
C TRP A 76 -3.66 9.79 17.12
N PRO A 77 -4.62 8.87 17.41
CA PRO A 77 -4.28 7.56 17.95
C PRO A 77 -3.37 6.75 17.02
N LYS A 78 -3.63 6.79 15.71
CA LYS A 78 -2.80 6.14 14.68
C LYS A 78 -1.40 6.76 14.61
N ALA A 79 -1.31 8.10 14.67
CA ALA A 79 -0.03 8.80 14.67
C ALA A 79 0.80 8.52 15.93
N ALA A 80 0.17 8.48 17.11
CA ALA A 80 0.82 8.14 18.37
C ALA A 80 1.35 6.69 18.35
N PHE A 81 0.51 5.74 17.92
CA PHE A 81 0.93 4.35 17.76
C PHE A 81 2.09 4.20 16.77
N THR A 82 2.01 4.86 15.62
CA THR A 82 3.08 4.87 14.60
C THR A 82 4.38 5.43 15.17
N THR A 83 4.30 6.51 15.95
CA THR A 83 5.46 7.13 16.60
C THR A 83 6.14 6.14 17.55
N LEU A 84 5.38 5.50 18.44
CA LEU A 84 5.92 4.48 19.37
C LEU A 84 6.53 3.28 18.62
N ALA A 85 5.81 2.74 17.64
CA ALA A 85 6.27 1.60 16.84
C ALA A 85 7.52 1.94 16.00
N SER A 86 7.66 3.19 15.55
CA SER A 86 8.81 3.63 14.76
C SER A 86 10.10 3.68 15.57
N GLY A 87 10.02 3.90 16.89
CA GLY A 87 11.16 3.81 17.80
C GLY A 87 11.73 2.38 17.82
N LEU A 88 10.87 1.38 18.02
CA LEU A 88 11.25 -0.03 17.96
C LEU A 88 11.76 -0.43 16.58
N SER A 89 11.11 0.04 15.51
CA SER A 89 11.56 -0.27 14.14
C SER A 89 12.96 0.32 13.86
N SER A 90 13.30 1.45 14.46
CA SER A 90 14.61 2.08 14.31
C SER A 90 15.72 1.25 14.94
N THR A 91 15.50 0.65 16.11
CA THR A 91 16.51 -0.19 16.75
C THR A 91 16.83 -1.42 15.89
N PHE A 92 15.79 -2.06 15.34
CA PHE A 92 15.97 -3.17 14.40
C PHE A 92 16.64 -2.74 13.09
N ALA A 93 16.33 -1.55 12.57
CA ALA A 93 16.93 -1.04 11.34
C ALA A 93 18.43 -0.73 11.52
N VAL A 94 18.80 -0.18 12.68
CA VAL A 94 20.22 0.03 13.03
C VAL A 94 20.94 -1.32 13.14
N ALA A 95 20.36 -2.30 13.82
CA ALA A 95 20.92 -3.64 13.91
C ALA A 95 21.05 -4.31 12.54
N GLU A 96 20.05 -4.15 11.66
CA GLU A 96 20.08 -4.68 10.30
C GLU A 96 21.22 -4.07 9.49
N LYS A 97 21.36 -2.74 9.53
CA LYS A 97 22.44 -2.04 8.85
C LYS A 97 23.81 -2.49 9.37
N ALA A 98 23.95 -2.69 10.68
CA ALA A 98 25.20 -3.14 11.29
C ALA A 98 25.58 -4.57 10.89
N ILE A 99 24.61 -5.50 10.91
CA ILE A 99 24.85 -6.93 10.65
C ILE A 99 24.92 -7.23 9.15
N TYR A 100 24.00 -6.67 8.36
CA TYR A 100 23.81 -7.02 6.95
C TYR A 100 24.26 -5.93 5.98
N GLY A 101 24.53 -4.70 6.40
CA GLY A 101 24.81 -3.58 5.49
C GLY A 101 25.91 -3.86 4.47
N ARG A 102 27.03 -4.48 4.91
CA ARG A 102 28.11 -4.90 4.00
C ARG A 102 27.68 -6.00 3.03
N ARG A 103 26.92 -6.99 3.53
CA ARG A 103 26.41 -8.10 2.72
C ARG A 103 25.42 -7.60 1.66
N ILE A 104 24.47 -6.76 2.06
CA ILE A 104 23.51 -6.11 1.14
C ILE A 104 24.26 -5.33 0.06
N ALA A 105 25.25 -4.50 0.45
CA ALA A 105 26.03 -3.72 -0.51
C ALA A 105 26.73 -4.61 -1.55
N ALA A 106 27.31 -5.74 -1.11
CA ALA A 106 28.01 -6.71 -1.95
C ALA A 106 27.10 -7.65 -2.74
N THR A 107 25.80 -7.74 -2.42
CA THR A 107 24.86 -8.60 -3.15
C THR A 107 24.73 -8.17 -4.60
N VAL A 108 24.94 -9.11 -5.51
CA VAL A 108 24.63 -8.97 -6.94
C VAL A 108 23.20 -9.43 -7.16
N VAL A 109 22.37 -8.56 -7.73
CA VAL A 109 20.98 -8.88 -8.06
C VAL A 109 20.98 -9.58 -9.41
N PRO A 110 20.53 -10.86 -9.50
CA PRO A 110 20.32 -11.51 -10.79
C PRO A 110 19.22 -10.79 -11.59
N PRO A 111 19.12 -10.97 -12.92
CA PRO A 111 18.11 -10.29 -13.72
C PRO A 111 16.69 -10.58 -13.21
N PRO A 112 15.96 -9.57 -12.70
CA PRO A 112 14.62 -9.77 -12.14
C PRO A 112 13.56 -9.84 -13.25
N LEU A 113 12.46 -10.53 -12.98
CA LEU A 113 11.27 -10.54 -13.83
C LEU A 113 10.31 -9.43 -13.40
N PHE A 114 10.01 -8.49 -14.30
CA PHE A 114 9.04 -7.43 -14.05
C PHE A 114 7.67 -7.79 -14.63
N VAL A 115 6.64 -7.76 -13.79
CA VAL A 115 5.24 -7.87 -14.22
C VAL A 115 4.64 -6.48 -14.26
N LEU A 116 4.40 -5.96 -15.46
CA LEU A 116 3.84 -4.63 -15.68
C LEU A 116 2.44 -4.73 -16.30
N GLY A 117 1.57 -3.79 -15.95
CA GLY A 117 0.23 -3.71 -16.53
C GLY A 117 -0.63 -2.63 -15.87
N HIS A 118 -1.79 -2.35 -16.44
CA HIS A 118 -2.75 -1.44 -15.84
C HIS A 118 -3.33 -2.02 -14.56
N TRP A 119 -3.68 -1.18 -13.59
CA TRP A 119 -4.33 -1.67 -12.37
C TRP A 119 -5.62 -2.40 -12.72
N ARG A 120 -5.90 -3.51 -12.03
CA ARG A 120 -7.07 -4.38 -12.23
C ARG A 120 -7.08 -5.17 -13.55
N SER A 121 -5.93 -5.32 -14.21
CA SER A 121 -5.76 -6.18 -15.40
C SER A 121 -5.39 -7.64 -15.08
N GLY A 122 -5.42 -8.05 -13.80
CA GLY A 122 -5.07 -9.42 -13.39
C GLY A 122 -3.58 -9.67 -13.14
N THR A 123 -2.74 -8.62 -13.15
CA THR A 123 -1.31 -8.72 -12.84
C THR A 123 -1.03 -9.37 -11.47
N THR A 124 -1.82 -9.06 -10.45
CA THR A 124 -1.71 -9.72 -9.13
C THR A 124 -1.97 -11.23 -9.21
N HIS A 125 -2.91 -11.68 -10.06
CA HIS A 125 -3.16 -13.11 -10.23
C HIS A 125 -1.99 -13.80 -10.95
N LEU A 126 -1.45 -13.16 -12.01
CA LEU A 126 -0.24 -13.65 -12.68
C LEU A 126 0.96 -13.72 -11.73
N HIS A 127 1.18 -12.67 -10.92
CA HIS A 127 2.24 -12.65 -9.92
C HIS A 127 2.10 -13.80 -8.91
N ASN A 128 0.87 -14.06 -8.41
CA ASN A 128 0.63 -15.19 -7.52
C ASN A 128 0.95 -16.55 -8.18
N LEU A 129 0.66 -16.72 -9.48
CA LEU A 129 1.00 -17.95 -10.20
C LEU A 129 2.52 -18.12 -10.36
N LEU A 130 3.23 -17.05 -10.70
CA LEU A 130 4.69 -17.06 -10.83
C LEU A 130 5.38 -17.35 -9.50
N ALA A 131 4.82 -16.86 -8.39
CA ALA A 131 5.36 -17.09 -7.05
C ALA A 131 5.22 -18.53 -6.54
N ILE A 132 4.44 -19.38 -7.22
CA ILE A 132 4.39 -20.83 -6.93
C ILE A 132 5.66 -21.53 -7.46
N ASP A 133 6.26 -21.01 -8.53
CA ASP A 133 7.46 -21.58 -9.12
C ASP A 133 8.69 -21.29 -8.24
N GLU A 134 9.27 -22.33 -7.66
CA GLU A 134 10.39 -22.22 -6.74
C GLU A 134 11.68 -21.68 -7.38
N ARG A 135 11.73 -21.52 -8.71
CA ARG A 135 12.86 -20.87 -9.38
C ARG A 135 12.93 -19.36 -9.12
N PHE A 136 11.80 -18.74 -8.77
CA PHE A 136 11.72 -17.30 -8.54
C PHE A 136 11.55 -16.98 -7.05
N GLY A 137 12.08 -15.83 -6.62
CA GLY A 137 11.81 -15.23 -5.33
C GLY A 137 10.83 -14.08 -5.49
N SER A 138 9.66 -14.18 -4.84
CA SER A 138 8.71 -13.05 -4.76
C SER A 138 8.79 -12.38 -3.38
N PRO A 139 8.66 -11.05 -3.30
CA PRO A 139 8.51 -10.38 -2.01
C PRO A 139 7.24 -10.86 -1.30
N SER A 140 7.39 -11.20 -0.02
CA SER A 140 6.26 -11.52 0.86
C SER A 140 5.66 -10.27 1.49
N PHE A 141 4.41 -10.36 1.96
CA PHE A 141 3.73 -9.26 2.64
C PHE A 141 4.52 -8.71 3.82
N SER A 142 5.17 -9.57 4.61
CA SER A 142 6.05 -9.11 5.69
C SER A 142 7.24 -8.30 5.16
N GLU A 143 7.88 -8.74 4.09
CA GLU A 143 9.07 -8.05 3.56
C GLU A 143 8.76 -6.67 3.00
N VAL A 144 7.59 -6.52 2.36
CA VAL A 144 7.17 -5.22 1.80
C VAL A 144 6.63 -4.26 2.86
N THR A 145 6.11 -4.77 3.97
CA THR A 145 5.58 -3.92 5.07
C THR A 145 6.65 -3.51 6.06
N ILE A 146 7.74 -4.25 6.21
CA ILE A 146 8.86 -3.87 7.09
C ILE A 146 10.20 -3.85 6.33
N PRO A 147 10.31 -3.03 5.25
CA PRO A 147 11.42 -3.07 4.32
C PRO A 147 12.75 -2.66 4.94
N SER A 148 12.77 -1.98 6.10
CA SER A 148 13.99 -1.56 6.80
C SER A 148 14.49 -2.56 7.85
N THR A 149 13.72 -3.61 8.15
CA THR A 149 14.00 -4.48 9.32
C THR A 149 13.80 -5.97 9.06
N PHE A 150 13.33 -6.39 7.87
CA PHE A 150 12.94 -7.78 7.66
C PHE A 150 14.09 -8.81 7.74
N LEU A 151 15.37 -8.43 7.65
CA LEU A 151 16.48 -9.38 7.77
C LEU A 151 16.84 -9.67 9.24
N THR A 152 16.55 -8.75 10.17
CA THR A 152 16.85 -8.90 11.61
C THR A 152 15.59 -9.04 12.47
N GLY A 153 14.58 -8.23 12.21
CA GLY A 153 13.36 -8.12 13.01
C GLY A 153 12.26 -9.09 12.62
N SER A 154 12.43 -9.88 11.55
CA SER A 154 11.38 -10.77 11.00
C SER A 154 10.69 -11.65 12.07
N PRO A 155 11.37 -12.37 12.98
CA PRO A 155 10.66 -13.22 13.95
C PRO A 155 9.81 -12.42 14.96
N VAL A 156 10.37 -11.36 15.55
CA VAL A 156 9.71 -10.56 16.61
C VAL A 156 8.59 -9.71 16.00
N LEU A 157 8.89 -8.98 14.93
CA LEU A 157 7.93 -8.11 14.26
C LEU A 157 6.86 -8.92 13.54
N ASN A 158 7.17 -10.08 12.94
CA ASN A 158 6.14 -10.94 12.36
C ASN A 158 5.25 -11.58 13.42
N THR A 159 5.76 -11.86 14.62
CA THR A 159 4.92 -12.37 15.71
C THR A 159 3.94 -11.31 16.19
N ALA A 160 4.41 -10.07 16.38
CA ALA A 160 3.54 -8.94 16.69
C ALA A 160 2.53 -8.66 15.55
N ALA A 161 3.00 -8.68 14.31
CA ALA A 161 2.16 -8.47 13.13
C ALA A 161 1.09 -9.57 12.99
N ARG A 162 1.42 -10.85 13.20
CA ARG A 162 0.42 -11.95 13.19
C ARG A 162 -0.68 -11.78 14.23
N PHE A 163 -0.36 -11.19 15.38
CA PHE A 163 -1.34 -10.94 16.43
C PHE A 163 -2.28 -9.79 16.08
N LEU A 164 -1.76 -8.77 15.40
CA LEU A 164 -2.50 -7.57 15.05
C LEU A 164 -3.25 -7.72 13.72
N LEU A 165 -2.62 -8.28 12.68
CA LEU A 165 -3.11 -8.27 11.29
C LEU A 165 -4.49 -8.93 11.14
N PRO A 166 -5.38 -8.32 10.34
CA PRO A 166 -6.65 -8.93 9.96
C PRO A 166 -6.42 -10.15 9.07
N ALA A 167 -7.38 -11.09 9.05
CA ALA A 167 -7.24 -12.34 8.29
C ALA A 167 -7.32 -12.17 6.76
N THR A 168 -7.84 -11.03 6.29
CA THR A 168 -7.96 -10.66 4.87
C THR A 168 -7.45 -9.24 4.64
N ARG A 169 -7.21 -8.86 3.37
CA ARG A 169 -6.87 -7.48 2.96
C ARG A 169 -8.10 -6.55 3.04
N PHE A 170 -8.73 -6.52 4.20
CA PHE A 170 -10.09 -6.06 4.49
C PHE A 170 -10.49 -4.66 3.96
N GLU A 171 -9.53 -3.78 3.69
CA GLU A 171 -9.79 -2.43 3.14
C GLU A 171 -9.60 -2.34 1.62
N ILE A 172 -9.11 -3.40 0.98
CA ILE A 172 -8.78 -3.47 -0.45
C ILE A 172 -9.61 -4.55 -1.14
N ASP A 173 -9.51 -5.80 -0.68
CA ASP A 173 -10.18 -6.96 -1.27
C ASP A 173 -10.40 -8.10 -0.24
N ASN A 174 -11.09 -9.15 -0.66
CA ASN A 174 -11.38 -10.32 0.20
C ASN A 174 -10.33 -11.44 0.06
N VAL A 175 -9.12 -11.12 -0.41
CA VAL A 175 -8.03 -12.10 -0.52
C VAL A 175 -7.45 -12.35 0.87
N SER A 176 -7.14 -13.62 1.16
CA SER A 176 -6.47 -14.02 2.40
C SER A 176 -5.17 -13.24 2.56
N LEU A 177 -4.99 -12.64 3.73
CA LEU A 177 -3.76 -11.94 4.06
C LEU A 177 -2.90 -12.86 4.92
N SER A 178 -1.92 -13.49 4.29
CA SER A 178 -0.84 -14.19 4.98
C SER A 178 0.41 -13.32 4.96
N ILE A 179 1.18 -13.32 6.05
CA ILE A 179 2.46 -12.61 6.11
C ILE A 179 3.47 -13.12 5.08
N ASN A 180 3.29 -14.35 4.60
CA ASN A 180 4.13 -15.00 3.59
C ASN A 180 3.50 -14.92 2.19
N ALA A 181 2.34 -14.29 2.04
CA ALA A 181 1.70 -14.16 0.74
C ALA A 181 2.55 -13.28 -0.20
N PRO A 182 2.70 -13.65 -1.48
CA PRO A 182 3.31 -12.78 -2.49
C PRO A 182 2.62 -11.41 -2.50
N SER A 183 3.43 -10.36 -2.56
CA SER A 183 2.96 -8.97 -2.43
C SER A 183 3.75 -8.05 -3.35
N GLU A 184 3.10 -6.96 -3.77
CA GLU A 184 3.71 -5.95 -4.64
C GLU A 184 4.75 -5.11 -3.87
N GLU A 185 5.84 -4.77 -4.54
CA GLU A 185 6.98 -4.02 -4.00
C GLU A 185 6.65 -2.56 -3.68
N GLU A 186 5.57 -2.02 -4.22
CA GLU A 186 5.23 -0.59 -4.13
C GLU A 186 5.08 -0.12 -2.67
N PHE A 187 4.59 -1.00 -1.77
CA PHE A 187 4.55 -0.70 -0.34
C PHE A 187 5.95 -0.47 0.25
N ALA A 188 6.93 -1.28 -0.12
CA ALA A 188 8.30 -1.12 0.35
C ALA A 188 8.88 0.22 -0.14
N LEU A 189 8.67 0.54 -1.41
CA LEU A 189 9.18 1.75 -2.05
C LEU A 189 8.56 3.01 -1.46
N ALA A 190 7.24 2.98 -1.22
CA ALA A 190 6.52 4.04 -0.55
C ALA A 190 7.16 4.36 0.80
N GLN A 191 7.51 3.34 1.60
CA GLN A 191 8.09 3.54 2.92
C GLN A 191 9.57 3.94 2.92
N MET A 192 10.34 3.40 1.97
CA MET A 192 11.77 3.67 1.88
C MET A 192 12.05 5.10 1.37
N THR A 193 11.18 5.64 0.52
CA THR A 193 11.46 6.90 -0.20
C THR A 193 10.43 8.00 0.00
N PHE A 194 9.16 7.62 0.15
CA PHE A 194 7.97 8.47 -0.02
C PHE A 194 7.67 8.89 -1.47
N HIS A 195 8.44 8.37 -2.43
CA HIS A 195 8.28 8.62 -3.87
C HIS A 195 7.29 7.62 -4.48
N SER A 196 6.06 7.61 -3.97
CA SER A 196 5.00 6.67 -4.35
C SER A 196 3.63 7.32 -4.27
N PRO A 197 2.69 7.03 -5.19
CA PRO A 197 1.30 7.47 -5.06
C PRO A 197 0.60 6.90 -3.81
N TYR A 198 1.06 5.78 -3.25
CA TYR A 198 0.45 5.17 -2.06
C TYR A 198 0.57 6.05 -0.82
N MET A 199 1.51 7.00 -0.81
CA MET A 199 1.62 8.00 0.26
C MET A 199 0.40 8.93 0.34
N GLY A 200 -0.33 9.10 -0.77
CA GLY A 200 -1.61 9.80 -0.79
C GLY A 200 -2.69 9.12 0.07
N TRP A 201 -2.59 7.82 0.34
CA TRP A 201 -3.50 7.14 1.28
C TRP A 201 -3.24 7.53 2.74
N ALA A 202 -1.98 7.82 3.10
CA ALA A 202 -1.63 8.30 4.44
C ALA A 202 -1.94 9.81 4.60
N PHE A 203 -1.68 10.59 3.56
CA PHE A 203 -1.86 12.05 3.57
C PHE A 203 -2.74 12.50 2.39
N PRO A 204 -4.07 12.29 2.47
CA PRO A 204 -4.99 12.59 1.38
C PRO A 204 -5.04 14.07 1.00
N GLU A 205 -4.80 14.99 1.94
CA GLU A 205 -4.68 16.44 1.65
C GLU A 205 -3.52 16.78 0.71
N HIS A 206 -2.49 15.93 0.62
CA HIS A 206 -1.36 16.06 -0.29
C HIS A 206 -1.35 14.98 -1.39
N ALA A 207 -2.48 14.31 -1.65
CA ALA A 207 -2.53 13.23 -2.64
C ALA A 207 -2.04 13.67 -4.04
N ASP A 208 -2.37 14.89 -4.46
CA ASP A 208 -1.95 15.44 -5.76
C ASP A 208 -0.42 15.52 -5.88
N TYR A 209 0.27 15.88 -4.79
CA TYR A 209 1.73 15.91 -4.76
C TYR A 209 2.32 14.52 -4.98
N TYR A 210 1.77 13.48 -4.34
CA TYR A 210 2.24 12.09 -4.50
C TYR A 210 1.81 11.48 -5.84
N GLY A 211 0.75 12.00 -6.47
CA GLY A 211 0.28 11.53 -7.79
C GLY A 211 1.33 11.63 -8.90
N ARG A 212 2.33 12.53 -8.77
CA ARG A 212 3.43 12.66 -9.74
C ARG A 212 4.29 11.40 -9.89
N TYR A 213 4.34 10.55 -8.85
CA TYR A 213 5.12 9.32 -8.85
C TYR A 213 4.45 8.18 -9.64
N VAL A 214 3.22 8.35 -10.14
CA VAL A 214 2.57 7.34 -11.00
C VAL A 214 3.32 7.13 -12.31
N ASN A 215 3.85 8.20 -12.91
CA ASN A 215 4.53 8.14 -14.21
C ASN A 215 5.92 8.79 -14.20
N PHE A 216 6.33 9.38 -13.07
CA PHE A 216 7.62 10.07 -12.88
C PHE A 216 7.90 11.22 -13.87
N ARG A 217 6.89 11.72 -14.60
CA ARG A 217 7.06 12.84 -15.53
C ARG A 217 7.27 14.13 -14.76
N GLY A 218 8.35 14.84 -15.06
CA GLY A 218 8.70 16.10 -14.39
C GLY A 218 9.16 15.93 -12.94
N VAL A 219 9.42 14.69 -12.48
CA VAL A 219 10.02 14.44 -11.17
C VAL A 219 11.50 14.81 -11.22
N PRO A 220 12.04 15.54 -10.22
CA PRO A 220 13.45 15.88 -10.17
C PRO A 220 14.38 14.66 -10.25
N GLU A 221 15.51 14.78 -10.94
CA GLU A 221 16.44 13.66 -11.15
C GLU A 221 16.96 13.05 -9.85
N HIS A 222 17.16 13.86 -8.80
CA HIS A 222 17.59 13.37 -7.50
C HIS A 222 16.54 12.46 -6.84
N GLU A 223 15.25 12.76 -6.97
CA GLU A 223 14.17 11.89 -6.46
C GLU A 223 14.08 10.58 -7.24
N VAL A 224 14.27 10.64 -8.57
CA VAL A 224 14.37 9.43 -9.42
C VAL A 224 15.57 8.57 -9.00
N ALA A 225 16.72 9.19 -8.71
CA ALA A 225 17.92 8.49 -8.26
C ALA A 225 17.72 7.85 -6.88
N GLU A 226 17.09 8.55 -5.94
CA GLU A 226 16.72 8.01 -4.64
C GLU A 226 15.78 6.81 -4.76
N TRP A 227 14.76 6.91 -5.61
CA TRP A 227 13.83 5.80 -5.88
C TRP A 227 14.55 4.57 -6.44
N LYS A 228 15.42 4.77 -7.45
CA LYS A 228 16.21 3.67 -8.03
C LYS A 228 17.16 3.04 -7.01
N ALA A 229 17.81 3.85 -6.19
CA ALA A 229 18.73 3.37 -5.16
C ALA A 229 17.99 2.56 -4.07
N ALA A 230 16.81 3.03 -3.65
CA ALA A 230 15.97 2.30 -2.71
C ALA A 230 15.47 0.98 -3.30
N PHE A 231 15.00 0.99 -4.55
CA PHE A 231 14.54 -0.21 -5.22
C PHE A 231 15.65 -1.25 -5.37
N LEU A 232 16.84 -0.84 -5.81
CA LEU A 232 17.99 -1.72 -5.90
C LEU A 232 18.40 -2.27 -4.51
N THR A 233 18.33 -1.44 -3.47
CA THR A 233 18.59 -1.89 -2.09
C THR A 233 17.56 -2.94 -1.65
N PHE A 234 16.28 -2.73 -1.96
CA PHE A 234 15.22 -3.69 -1.66
C PHE A 234 15.44 -5.03 -2.37
N LEU A 235 15.75 -5.01 -3.67
CA LEU A 235 16.09 -6.21 -4.44
C LEU A 235 17.31 -6.94 -3.87
N LYS A 236 18.38 -6.22 -3.53
CA LYS A 236 19.58 -6.80 -2.88
C LYS A 236 19.24 -7.52 -1.57
N LYS A 237 18.32 -6.97 -0.78
CA LYS A 237 17.86 -7.61 0.45
C LYS A 237 17.03 -8.87 0.17
N LEU A 238 16.15 -8.84 -0.83
CA LEU A 238 15.38 -10.01 -1.26
C LEU A 238 16.30 -11.11 -1.77
N THR A 239 17.25 -10.79 -2.66
CA THR A 239 18.24 -11.74 -3.17
C THR A 239 19.08 -12.34 -2.04
N LEU A 240 19.48 -11.53 -1.06
CA LEU A 240 20.23 -12.02 0.11
C LEU A 240 19.41 -13.00 0.97
N ARG A 241 18.08 -12.84 1.03
CA ARG A 241 17.19 -13.66 1.84
C ARG A 241 16.74 -14.93 1.11
N HIS A 242 16.35 -14.80 -0.14
CA HIS A 242 15.75 -15.88 -0.93
C HIS A 242 16.77 -16.66 -1.75
N HIS A 243 17.92 -16.06 -2.06
CA HIS A 243 18.95 -16.62 -2.95
C HIS A 243 18.42 -16.99 -4.34
N LYS A 244 17.43 -16.23 -4.82
CA LYS A 244 16.70 -16.44 -6.08
C LYS A 244 16.58 -15.14 -6.88
N PRO A 245 16.36 -15.24 -8.20
CA PRO A 245 15.97 -14.11 -9.04
C PRO A 245 14.58 -13.56 -8.73
#